data_AF-A0A933Y3S4-F1
#
_entry.id   AF-A0A933Y3S4-F1
#
_cell.length_a   1.000
_cell.length_b   1.000
_cell.length_c   1.000
_cell.angle_alpha   90.00
_cell.angle_beta   90.00
_cell.angle_gamma   90.00
#
_symmetry.space_group_name_H-M   'P 1'
#
loop_
_entity.id
_entity.type
_entity.pdbx_description
1 polymer ?
#
loop_
_entity_poly.entity_id
_entity_poly.type
_entity_poly.pdbx_seq_one_letter_code
_entity_poly.pdbx_strand_id
1 'polypeptide(L)'
;MKKYSVGAGPNVHAAHMRMPVAWKLQGSNEKTNWVDLDMRTEQTNWTDDEVRSFDIAKPAPYRYYRLYATAGVDQTIIRLYKFDLTN
;
A
#
# COMPACT_ATOMS: atom_id res chain seq x y z
N MET A 1 -0.83 -18.30 2.72
CA MET A 1 -1.28 -17.08 3.46
C MET A 1 -1.45 -15.98 2.43
N LYS A 2 -2.54 -15.18 2.48
CA LYS A 2 -2.75 -14.11 1.49
C LYS A 2 -1.72 -13.00 1.66
N LYS A 3 -1.22 -12.48 0.54
CA LYS A 3 -0.20 -11.43 0.51
C LYS A 3 -0.63 -10.27 -0.38
N TYR A 4 -0.01 -9.12 -0.15
CA TYR A 4 -0.04 -8.02 -1.10
C TYR A 4 1.36 -7.43 -1.26
N SER A 5 1.57 -6.78 -2.39
CA SER A 5 2.82 -6.09 -2.69
C SER A 5 2.56 -4.65 -3.06
N VAL A 6 3.44 -3.76 -2.58
CA VAL A 6 3.48 -2.33 -2.91
C VAL A 6 4.83 -2.06 -3.54
N GLY A 7 4.85 -1.37 -4.67
CA GLY A 7 6.10 -1.09 -5.38
C GLY A 7 6.29 0.36 -5.75
N ALA A 8 7.54 0.81 -5.62
CA ALA A 8 8.07 2.02 -6.21
C ALA A 8 8.36 1.81 -7.70
N GLY A 9 8.38 2.90 -8.44
CA GLY A 9 8.78 2.91 -9.85
C GLY A 9 10.23 3.38 -10.03
N PRO A 10 10.68 3.52 -11.27
CA PRO A 10 12.00 4.06 -11.57
C PRO A 10 12.11 5.51 -11.09
N ASN A 11 13.34 6.01 -10.90
CA ASN A 11 13.62 7.36 -10.37
C ASN A 11 13.28 8.53 -11.31
N VAL A 12 12.14 8.46 -11.99
CA VAL A 12 11.68 9.58 -12.81
C VAL A 12 10.85 10.50 -11.90
N HIS A 13 11.28 11.76 -11.80
CA HIS A 13 10.66 12.77 -10.94
C HIS A 13 10.60 12.41 -9.43
N ALA A 14 11.65 11.79 -8.88
CA ALA A 14 11.73 11.42 -7.46
C ALA A 14 10.59 10.51 -6.99
N ALA A 15 10.27 9.47 -7.77
CA ALA A 15 9.13 8.58 -7.50
C ALA A 15 9.24 7.84 -6.16
N HIS A 16 10.42 7.31 -5.80
CA HIS A 16 10.63 6.63 -4.53
C HIS A 16 10.44 7.55 -3.32
N MET A 17 10.81 8.85 -3.44
CA MET A 17 10.59 9.86 -2.38
C MET A 17 9.12 10.24 -2.19
N ARG A 18 8.22 9.77 -3.06
CA ARG A 18 6.78 10.04 -3.00
C ARG A 18 5.97 8.81 -2.66
N MET A 19 6.62 7.72 -2.30
CA MET A 19 5.95 6.51 -1.85
C MET A 19 5.29 6.74 -0.48
N PRO A 20 4.17 6.04 -0.19
CA PRO A 20 3.59 6.06 1.14
C PRO A 20 4.56 5.44 2.16
N VAL A 21 4.58 5.99 3.37
CA VAL A 21 5.35 5.46 4.51
C VAL A 21 4.46 4.82 5.58
N ALA A 22 3.15 5.07 5.49
CA ALA A 22 2.16 4.38 6.29
C ALA A 22 0.86 4.21 5.50
N TRP A 23 0.21 3.07 5.69
CA TRP A 23 -1.06 2.77 5.04
C TRP A 23 -1.84 1.68 5.78
N LYS A 24 -3.11 1.55 5.39
CA LYS A 24 -3.97 0.43 5.76
C LYS A 24 -4.39 -0.32 4.50
N LEU A 25 -4.31 -1.65 4.53
CA LEU A 25 -5.03 -2.47 3.56
C LEU A 25 -6.44 -2.67 4.12
N GLN A 26 -7.45 -2.28 3.34
CA GLN A 26 -8.84 -2.35 3.78
C GLN A 26 -9.71 -3.13 2.80
N GLY A 27 -10.69 -3.85 3.34
CA GLY A 27 -11.69 -4.58 2.60
C GLY A 27 -13.09 -4.00 2.81
N SER A 28 -13.94 -4.09 1.79
CA SER A 28 -15.35 -3.71 1.85
C SER A 28 -16.20 -4.55 0.91
N ASN A 29 -17.48 -4.75 1.26
CA ASN A 29 -18.47 -5.35 0.36
C ASN A 29 -19.36 -4.31 -0.34
N GLU A 30 -19.25 -3.04 0.05
CA GLU A 30 -20.23 -1.98 -0.26
C GLU A 30 -19.60 -0.60 -0.52
N LYS A 31 -18.27 -0.50 -0.49
CA LYS A 31 -17.46 0.71 -0.76
C LYS A 31 -17.62 1.88 0.22
N THR A 32 -18.55 1.80 1.18
CA THR A 32 -18.78 2.83 2.20
C THR A 32 -18.14 2.45 3.53
N ASN A 33 -18.46 1.27 4.07
CA ASN A 33 -17.83 0.76 5.29
C ASN A 33 -16.59 -0.07 4.94
N TRP A 34 -15.46 0.24 5.58
CA TRP A 34 -14.17 -0.40 5.31
C TRP A 34 -13.61 -1.02 6.58
N VAL A 35 -13.15 -2.27 6.47
CA VAL A 35 -12.53 -3.02 7.57
C VAL A 35 -11.01 -3.06 7.36
N ASP A 36 -10.25 -2.77 8.42
CA ASP A 36 -8.78 -2.85 8.42
C ASP A 36 -8.32 -4.31 8.43
N LEU A 37 -7.64 -4.73 7.36
CA LEU A 37 -7.07 -6.07 7.19
C LEU A 37 -5.59 -6.11 7.55
N ASP A 38 -4.88 -5.01 7.30
CA ASP A 38 -3.49 -4.83 7.69
C ASP A 38 -3.20 -3.35 7.91
N MET A 39 -2.19 -3.06 8.73
CA MET A 39 -1.70 -1.72 8.99
C MET A 39 -0.17 -1.73 8.97
N ARG A 40 0.41 -0.83 8.18
CA ARG A 40 1.85 -0.64 8.08
C ARG A 40 2.22 0.79 8.43
N THR A 41 3.27 0.93 9.20
CA THR A 41 3.90 2.19 9.56
C THR A 41 5.40 2.09 9.32
N GLU A 42 6.07 3.25 9.33
CA GLU A 42 7.53 3.34 9.25
C GLU A 42 8.15 2.65 8.01
N GLN A 43 7.38 2.57 6.92
CA GLN A 43 7.85 2.02 5.65
C GLN A 43 8.62 3.09 4.89
N THR A 44 9.79 3.45 5.40
CA THR A 44 10.66 4.51 4.89
C THR A 44 11.73 3.96 3.95
N ASN A 45 12.59 4.86 3.44
CA ASN A 45 13.78 4.52 2.65
C ASN A 45 13.49 3.65 1.42
N TRP A 46 12.42 4.00 0.69
CA TRP A 46 12.12 3.35 -0.58
C TRP A 46 13.27 3.56 -1.56
N THR A 47 13.68 2.49 -2.24
CA THR A 47 14.60 2.58 -3.37
C THR A 47 13.85 2.52 -4.70
N ASP A 48 14.51 2.93 -5.76
CA ASP A 48 13.97 2.84 -7.12
C ASP A 48 13.62 1.38 -7.47
N ASP A 49 12.48 1.19 -8.13
CA ASP A 49 11.95 -0.11 -8.56
C ASP A 49 11.76 -1.15 -7.43
N GLU A 50 11.80 -0.72 -6.15
CA GLU A 50 11.62 -1.61 -5.01
C GLU A 50 10.19 -2.14 -4.94
N VAL A 51 10.04 -3.45 -4.68
CA VAL A 51 8.75 -4.08 -4.38
C VAL A 51 8.82 -4.69 -2.98
N ARG A 52 7.96 -4.21 -2.08
CA ARG A 52 7.80 -4.76 -0.74
C ARG A 52 6.57 -5.66 -0.71
N SER A 53 6.73 -6.85 -0.16
CA SER A 53 5.65 -7.85 -0.04
C SER A 53 5.35 -8.12 1.43
N PHE A 54 4.07 -8.21 1.76
CA PHE A 54 3.59 -8.34 3.12
C PHE A 54 2.54 -9.44 3.23
N ASP A 55 2.63 -10.24 4.29
CA ASP A 55 1.53 -11.09 4.73
C ASP A 55 0.41 -10.22 5.31
N ILE A 56 -0.83 -10.49 4.92
CA ILE A 56 -2.00 -9.77 5.46
C ILE A 56 -2.22 -10.23 6.90
N ALA A 57 -2.20 -9.30 7.86
CA ALA A 57 -2.36 -9.61 9.28
C ALA A 57 -3.71 -10.27 9.63
N LYS A 58 -4.80 -9.78 9.02
CA LYS A 58 -6.16 -10.32 9.18
C LYS A 58 -6.77 -10.64 7.82
N PRO A 59 -6.39 -11.76 7.19
CA PRO A 59 -6.84 -12.09 5.86
C PRO A 59 -8.33 -12.46 5.89
N ALA A 60 -9.14 -11.74 5.11
CA ALA A 60 -10.56 -12.01 4.95
C ALA A 60 -11.02 -11.64 3.53
N PRO A 61 -12.02 -12.36 2.96
CA PRO A 61 -12.50 -12.09 1.62
C PRO A 61 -13.47 -10.89 1.61
N TYR A 62 -13.19 -9.94 0.71
CA TYR A 62 -14.06 -8.80 0.42
C TYR A 62 -14.21 -8.61 -1.08
N ARG A 63 -15.31 -7.97 -1.50
CA ARG A 63 -15.58 -7.62 -2.90
C ARG A 63 -14.69 -6.49 -3.41
N TYR A 64 -14.33 -5.56 -2.54
CA TYR A 64 -13.51 -4.41 -2.84
C TYR A 64 -12.35 -4.34 -1.86
N TYR A 65 -11.18 -3.96 -2.38
CA TYR A 65 -10.00 -3.68 -1.58
C TYR A 65 -9.51 -2.27 -1.90
N ARG A 66 -8.91 -1.61 -0.93
CA ARG A 66 -8.16 -0.38 -1.14
C ARG A 66 -6.90 -0.36 -0.31
N LEU A 67 -5.88 0.30 -0.83
CA LEU A 67 -4.73 0.75 -0.07
C LEU A 67 -5.02 2.18 0.39
N TYR A 68 -5.31 2.37 1.67
CA TYR A 68 -5.58 3.69 2.24
C TYR A 68 -4.28 4.25 2.83
N ALA A 69 -3.60 5.11 2.08
CA ALA A 69 -2.40 5.79 2.55
C ALA A 69 -2.74 6.76 3.69
N THR A 70 -1.99 6.68 4.79
CA THR A 70 -2.18 7.53 5.97
C THR A 70 -0.99 8.46 6.22
N ALA A 71 0.15 8.19 5.59
CA ALA A 71 1.30 9.11 5.55
C ALA A 71 2.18 8.87 4.32
N GLY A 72 2.87 9.91 3.88
CA GLY A 72 3.96 9.86 2.90
C GLY A 72 5.12 10.74 3.33
N VAL A 73 6.25 10.62 2.62
CA VAL A 73 7.39 11.53 2.80
C VAL A 73 7.07 12.91 2.23
N ASP A 74 6.50 12.95 1.03
CA ASP A 74 5.96 14.17 0.42
C ASP A 74 4.55 14.44 0.96
N GLN A 75 4.28 15.67 1.41
CA GLN A 75 3.01 16.06 2.04
C GLN A 75 1.90 16.41 1.03
N THR A 76 2.24 16.49 -0.25
CA THR A 76 1.33 16.97 -1.31
C THR A 76 1.06 15.90 -2.37
N ILE A 77 2.00 14.99 -2.60
CA ILE A 77 1.93 13.98 -3.65
C ILE A 77 2.31 12.62 -3.08
N ILE A 78 1.37 11.67 -3.16
CA ILE A 78 1.67 10.25 -3.03
C ILE A 78 1.73 9.62 -4.42
N ARG A 79 2.72 8.77 -4.64
CA ARG A 79 2.81 7.91 -5.81
C ARG A 79 2.71 6.45 -5.39
N LEU A 80 2.12 5.67 -6.29
CA LEU A 80 2.04 4.24 -6.19
C LEU A 80 2.32 3.70 -7.59
N TYR A 81 3.41 2.98 -7.77
CA TYR A 81 3.75 2.40 -9.06
C TYR A 81 3.11 1.03 -9.23
N LYS A 82 3.09 0.26 -8.15
CA LYS A 82 2.53 -1.09 -8.14
C LYS A 82 1.70 -1.35 -6.90
N PHE A 83 0.55 -2.01 -7.12
CA PHE A 83 -0.22 -2.67 -6.09
C PHE A 83 -0.72 -4.01 -6.64
N ASP A 84 -0.26 -5.09 -6.02
CA ASP A 84 -0.72 -6.43 -6.34
C ASP A 84 -1.36 -7.04 -5.10
N LEU A 85 -2.55 -7.60 -5.26
CA LEU A 85 -3.18 -8.46 -4.27
C LEU A 85 -3.16 -9.89 -4.82
N THR A 86 -2.38 -10.76 -4.20
CA THR A 86 -2.20 -12.14 -4.66
C THR A 86 -2.98 -13.11 -3.77
N ASN A 87 -3.64 -14.09 -4.40
CA ASN A 87 -4.28 -15.19 -3.70
C ASN A 87 -3.27 -16.25 -3.26
#